data_AF-A0A661FTR3-F1
#
_entry.id   AF-A0A661FTR3-F1
#
_cell.length_a   1.000
_cell.length_b   1.000
_cell.length_c   1.000
_cell.angle_alpha   90.00
_cell.angle_beta   90.00
_cell.angle_gamma   90.00
#
_symmetry.space_group_name_H-M   'P 1'
#
loop_
_entity.id
_entity.type
_entity.pdbx_description
1 polymer ?
#
loop_
_entity_poly.entity_id
_entity_poly.type
_entity_poly.pdbx_seq_one_letter_code
_entity_poly.pdbx_strand_id
1 'polypeptide(L)'
;MRSFEAEKIAEQRFAGHWYGLVAVLLLAIAGCVTGPPVQEMSDARQAIAVAKEAGAAELASTELSEAEAYLESAQKKLSERSYSPARRDALLAKDKALDALALAESVDDDQT
;
A
#
# COMPACT_ATOMS: atom_id res chain seq x y z
N MET A 1 -31.29 -49.60 13.96
CA MET A 1 -30.12 -49.11 13.20
C MET A 1 -30.55 -48.22 12.01
N ARG A 2 -31.47 -47.25 12.17
CA ARG A 2 -31.87 -46.31 11.09
C ARG A 2 -31.86 -44.83 11.52
N SER A 3 -31.71 -44.57 12.82
CA SER A 3 -31.75 -43.22 13.41
C SER A 3 -30.39 -42.52 13.45
N PHE A 4 -29.27 -43.25 13.34
CA PHE A 4 -27.92 -42.67 13.45
C PHE A 4 -27.42 -42.06 12.12
N GLU A 5 -28.00 -42.46 10.98
CA GLU A 5 -27.57 -41.97 9.66
C GLU A 5 -28.17 -40.60 9.29
N ALA A 6 -29.32 -40.24 9.86
CA ALA A 6 -29.98 -38.97 9.54
C ALA A 6 -29.27 -37.76 10.16
N GLU A 7 -28.62 -37.93 11.32
CA GLU A 7 -27.98 -36.85 12.08
C GLU A 7 -26.64 -36.41 11.44
N LYS A 8 -25.86 -37.36 10.90
CA LYS A 8 -24.59 -37.08 10.19
C LYS A 8 -24.78 -36.29 8.90
N ILE A 9 -25.93 -36.43 8.24
CA ILE A 9 -26.21 -35.77 6.96
C ILE A 9 -26.49 -34.27 7.15
N ALA A 10 -27.03 -33.86 8.30
CA ALA A 10 -27.27 -32.43 8.60
C ALA A 10 -25.95 -31.69 8.85
N GLU A 11 -25.06 -32.27 9.64
CA GLU A 11 -23.73 -31.71 9.95
C GLU A 11 -22.83 -31.60 8.71
N GLN A 12 -22.84 -32.62 7.83
CA GLN A 12 -22.08 -32.60 6.58
C GLN A 12 -22.57 -31.55 5.58
N ARG A 13 -23.87 -31.21 5.59
CA ARG A 13 -24.45 -30.17 4.73
C ARG A 13 -24.13 -28.75 5.21
N PHE A 14 -24.00 -28.55 6.52
CA PHE A 14 -23.56 -27.28 7.12
C PHE A 14 -22.07 -27.01 6.85
N ALA A 15 -21.22 -28.02 7.00
CA ALA A 15 -19.80 -27.90 6.65
C ALA A 15 -19.60 -27.58 5.16
N GLY A 16 -20.33 -28.25 4.26
CA GLY A 16 -20.24 -27.98 2.81
C GLY A 16 -20.68 -26.57 2.41
N HIS A 17 -21.69 -25.99 3.07
CA HIS A 17 -22.11 -24.61 2.83
C HIS A 17 -21.11 -23.60 3.38
N TRP A 18 -20.53 -23.86 4.55
CA TRP A 18 -19.47 -23.02 5.11
C TRP A 18 -18.22 -23.04 4.22
N TYR A 19 -17.80 -24.22 3.75
CA TYR A 19 -16.70 -24.36 2.80
C TYR A 19 -17.00 -23.71 1.44
N GLY A 20 -18.22 -23.84 0.93
CA GLY A 20 -18.66 -23.17 -0.30
C GLY A 20 -18.65 -21.64 -0.17
N LEU A 21 -19.16 -21.10 0.94
CA LEU A 21 -19.14 -19.66 1.23
C LEU A 21 -17.72 -19.13 1.41
N VAL A 22 -16.86 -19.87 2.12
CA VAL A 22 -15.43 -19.52 2.25
C VAL A 22 -14.72 -19.57 0.90
N ALA A 23 -15.00 -20.57 0.06
CA ALA A 23 -14.40 -20.68 -1.28
C ALA A 23 -14.84 -19.53 -2.21
N VAL A 24 -16.12 -19.15 -2.18
CA VAL A 24 -16.65 -17.99 -2.94
C VAL A 24 -16.06 -16.68 -2.43
N LEU A 25 -15.92 -16.52 -1.10
CA LEU A 25 -15.28 -15.36 -0.50
C LEU A 25 -13.81 -15.24 -0.90
N LEU A 26 -13.06 -16.35 -0.92
CA LEU A 26 -11.66 -16.38 -1.33
C LEU A 26 -11.48 -16.08 -2.83
N LEU A 27 -12.42 -16.48 -3.69
CA LEU A 27 -12.41 -16.15 -5.12
C LEU A 27 -12.73 -14.66 -5.38
N ALA A 28 -13.53 -14.01 -4.53
CA ALA A 28 -13.91 -12.60 -4.69
C ALA A 28 -12.77 -11.61 -4.39
N ILE A 29 -11.72 -12.04 -3.68
CA ILE A 29 -10.54 -11.22 -3.35
C ILE A 29 -9.43 -11.33 -4.40
N ALA A 30 -9.56 -12.20 -5.40
CA ALA A 30 -8.60 -12.40 -6.49
C ALA A 30 -8.74 -11.34 -7.61
N GLY A 31 -9.05 -10.09 -7.25
CA GLY A 31 -9.05 -8.98 -8.19
C GLY A 31 -7.64 -8.57 -8.55
N CYS A 32 -7.14 -8.98 -9.72
CA CYS A 32 -5.96 -8.38 -10.34
C CYS A 32 -6.27 -6.91 -10.69
N VAL A 33 -6.02 -5.98 -9.76
CA VAL A 33 -6.21 -4.55 -9.99
C VAL A 33 -5.10 -4.02 -10.90
N THR A 34 -5.38 -3.96 -12.20
CA THR A 34 -4.71 -3.07 -13.17
C THR A 34 -5.39 -1.69 -13.18
N GLY A 35 -5.65 -1.14 -11.98
CA GLY A 35 -6.29 0.16 -11.79
C GLY A 35 -5.28 1.26 -11.40
N PRO A 36 -5.75 2.49 -11.20
CA PRO A 36 -4.95 3.59 -10.65
C PRO A 36 -4.27 3.19 -9.32
N PRO A 37 -2.95 3.45 -9.13
CA PRO A 37 -2.18 3.08 -7.93
C PRO A 37 -2.47 4.03 -6.74
N VAL A 38 -3.72 4.07 -6.28
CA VAL A 38 -4.14 5.05 -5.26
C VAL A 38 -3.44 4.87 -3.92
N GLN A 39 -3.06 3.64 -3.58
CA GLN A 39 -2.39 3.30 -2.34
C GLN A 39 -0.97 3.87 -2.35
N GLU A 40 -0.18 3.54 -3.37
CA GLU A 40 1.20 3.99 -3.51
C GLU A 40 1.29 5.52 -3.59
N MET A 41 0.34 6.17 -4.29
CA MET A 41 0.26 7.63 -4.34
C MET A 41 -0.05 8.24 -2.97
N SER A 42 -0.85 7.56 -2.14
CA SER A 42 -1.16 8.01 -0.78
C SER A 42 0.02 7.83 0.15
N ASP A 43 0.72 6.70 0.05
CA ASP A 43 1.91 6.40 0.86
C ASP A 43 3.02 7.40 0.57
N ALA A 44 3.26 7.72 -0.71
CA ALA A 44 4.25 8.73 -1.10
C ALA A 44 3.95 10.11 -0.51
N ARG A 45 2.68 10.56 -0.57
CA ARG A 45 2.27 11.85 0.01
C ARG A 45 2.46 11.88 1.53
N GLN A 46 2.09 10.80 2.20
CA GLN A 46 2.25 10.69 3.65
C GLN A 46 3.73 10.70 4.05
N ALA A 47 4.57 9.93 3.36
CA ALA A 47 6.01 9.92 3.61
C ALA A 47 6.65 11.31 3.42
N ILE A 48 6.29 12.03 2.35
CA ILE A 48 6.78 13.41 2.13
C ILE A 48 6.32 14.36 3.25
N ALA A 49 5.07 14.23 3.72
CA ALA A 49 4.57 15.04 4.81
C ALA A 49 5.36 14.78 6.11
N VAL A 50 5.58 13.51 6.45
CA VAL A 50 6.37 13.12 7.64
C VAL A 50 7.81 13.63 7.54
N ALA A 51 8.47 13.48 6.38
CA ALA A 51 9.82 14.00 6.18
C ALA A 51 9.88 15.53 6.37
N LYS A 52 8.90 16.27 5.86
CA LYS A 52 8.80 17.72 6.07
C LYS A 52 8.60 18.09 7.54
N GLU A 53 7.74 17.36 8.24
CA GLU A 53 7.49 17.56 9.66
C GLU A 53 8.75 17.31 10.50
N ALA A 54 9.61 16.39 10.09
CA ALA A 54 10.93 16.15 10.68
C ALA A 54 12.02 17.16 10.27
N GLY A 55 11.69 18.22 9.50
CA GLY A 55 12.66 19.24 9.12
C GLY A 55 13.57 18.87 7.94
N ALA A 56 13.23 17.81 7.17
CA ALA A 56 14.01 17.39 6.01
C ALA A 56 14.19 18.49 4.94
N ALA A 57 13.35 19.54 4.94
CA ALA A 57 13.52 20.68 4.03
C ALA A 57 14.86 21.41 4.22
N GLU A 58 15.42 21.39 5.43
CA GLU A 58 16.70 22.01 5.77
C GLU A 58 17.81 20.96 5.88
N LEU A 59 17.51 19.82 6.52
CA LEU A 59 18.47 18.78 6.87
C LEU A 59 18.76 17.79 5.73
N ALA A 60 17.79 17.54 4.85
CA ALA A 60 17.85 16.54 3.78
C ALA A 60 17.17 17.05 2.49
N SER A 61 17.48 18.30 2.13
CA SER A 61 16.81 19.02 1.04
C SER A 61 16.93 18.33 -0.33
N THR A 62 18.02 17.60 -0.57
CA THR A 62 18.25 16.92 -1.84
C THR A 62 17.28 15.75 -2.01
N GLU A 63 17.21 14.87 -1.03
CA GLU A 63 16.36 13.70 -0.98
C GLU A 63 14.88 14.10 -0.98
N LEU A 64 14.53 15.15 -0.23
CA LEU A 64 13.17 15.68 -0.22
C LEU A 64 12.77 16.23 -1.59
N SER A 65 13.66 16.97 -2.26
CA SER A 65 13.39 17.51 -3.60
C SER A 65 13.23 16.39 -4.65
N GLU A 66 14.05 15.33 -4.57
CA GLU A 66 13.90 14.15 -5.42
C GLU A 66 12.56 13.45 -5.18
N ALA A 67 12.14 13.30 -3.92
CA ALA A 67 10.85 12.71 -3.56
C ALA A 67 9.67 13.49 -4.19
N GLU A 68 9.70 14.82 -4.08
CA GLU A 68 8.68 15.70 -4.66
C GLU A 68 8.66 15.62 -6.19
N ALA A 69 9.83 15.59 -6.84
CA ALA A 69 9.94 15.47 -8.29
C ALA A 69 9.38 14.14 -8.80
N TYR A 70 9.64 13.03 -8.09
CA TYR A 70 9.02 11.74 -8.43
C TYR A 70 7.51 11.75 -8.22
N LEU A 71 7.00 12.36 -7.14
CA LEU A 71 5.57 12.46 -6.91
C LEU A 71 4.87 13.29 -8.01
N GLU A 72 5.46 14.41 -8.43
CA GLU A 72 4.96 15.21 -9.55
C GLU A 72 4.92 14.38 -10.85
N SER A 73 6.01 13.66 -11.13
CA SER A 73 6.08 12.76 -12.29
C SER A 73 5.00 11.67 -12.25
N ALA A 74 4.78 11.09 -11.07
CA ALA A 74 3.74 10.10 -10.83
C ALA A 74 2.34 10.66 -11.09
N GLN A 75 2.05 11.88 -10.60
CA GLN A 75 0.78 12.56 -10.82
C GLN A 75 0.52 12.84 -12.31
N LYS A 76 1.56 13.27 -13.04
CA LYS A 76 1.48 13.46 -14.49
C LYS A 76 1.19 12.15 -15.23
N LYS A 77 1.89 11.06 -14.90
CA LYS A 77 1.63 9.74 -15.49
C LYS A 77 0.25 9.20 -15.11
N LEU A 78 -0.23 9.49 -13.91
CA LEU A 78 -1.57 9.12 -13.46
C LEU A 78 -2.66 9.80 -14.29
N SER A 79 -2.51 11.10 -14.59
CA SER A 79 -3.46 11.85 -15.42
C SER A 79 -3.46 11.36 -16.87
N GLU A 80 -2.32 10.89 -17.38
CA GLU A 80 -2.16 10.24 -18.69
C GLU A 80 -2.65 8.77 -18.72
N ARG A 81 -3.20 8.26 -17.60
CA ARG A 81 -3.60 6.83 -17.41
C ARG A 81 -2.44 5.83 -17.57
N SER A 82 -1.20 6.32 -17.46
CA SER A 82 0.02 5.50 -17.45
C SER A 82 0.26 4.91 -16.05
N TYR A 83 -0.61 3.99 -15.61
CA TYR A 83 -0.66 3.52 -14.22
C TYR A 83 0.61 2.77 -13.75
N SER A 84 1.19 1.91 -14.59
CA SER A 84 2.41 1.19 -14.21
C SER A 84 3.62 2.14 -14.03
N PRO A 85 3.90 3.08 -14.96
CA PRO A 85 4.86 4.16 -14.71
C PRO A 85 4.54 5.02 -13.48
N ALA A 86 3.27 5.44 -13.31
CA ALA A 86 2.87 6.24 -12.16
C ALA A 86 3.12 5.52 -10.83
N ARG A 87 2.84 4.21 -10.77
CA ARG A 87 3.10 3.39 -9.58
C ARG A 87 4.59 3.34 -9.25
N ARG A 88 5.46 3.16 -10.25
CA ARG A 88 6.91 3.12 -10.03
C ARG A 88 7.42 4.46 -9.47
N ASP A 89 6.99 5.56 -10.06
CA ASP A 89 7.39 6.89 -9.59
C ASP A 89 6.85 7.18 -8.19
N ALA A 90 5.63 6.76 -7.87
CA ALA A 90 5.09 6.89 -6.51
C ALA A 90 5.92 6.11 -5.49
N LEU A 91 6.38 4.90 -5.85
CA LEU A 91 7.27 4.10 -4.98
C LEU A 91 8.64 4.77 -4.81
N LEU A 92 9.22 5.32 -5.88
CA LEU A 92 10.48 6.08 -5.80
C LEU A 92 10.34 7.35 -4.96
N ALA A 93 9.22 8.05 -5.10
CA ALA A 93 8.90 9.22 -4.28
C ALA A 93 8.84 8.85 -2.79
N LYS A 94 8.18 7.73 -2.46
CA LYS A 94 8.12 7.23 -1.09
C LYS A 94 9.51 6.89 -0.55
N ASP A 95 10.31 6.17 -1.33
CA ASP A 95 11.66 5.74 -0.94
C ASP A 95 12.55 6.95 -0.61
N LYS A 96 12.57 7.95 -1.51
CA LYS A 96 13.32 9.20 -1.29
C LYS A 96 12.81 10.02 -0.12
N ALA A 97 11.51 10.00 0.15
CA ALA A 97 10.97 10.67 1.33
C ALA A 97 11.40 9.97 2.64
N LEU A 98 11.52 8.64 2.63
CA LEU A 98 12.04 7.88 3.78
C LEU A 98 13.55 8.10 3.98
N ASP A 99 14.33 8.20 2.90
CA ASP A 99 15.74 8.60 2.98
C ASP A 99 15.88 10.00 3.59
N ALA A 100 15.05 10.96 3.13
CA ALA A 100 15.03 12.32 3.65
C ALA A 100 14.66 12.37 5.14
N LEU A 101 13.67 11.57 5.56
CA LEU A 101 13.26 11.44 6.95
C LEU A 101 14.41 10.89 7.81
N ALA A 102 15.03 9.78 7.39
CA ALA A 102 16.11 9.16 8.14
C ALA A 102 17.32 10.09 8.33
N LEU A 103 17.66 10.86 7.30
CA LEU A 103 18.71 11.87 7.38
C LEU A 103 18.34 12.99 8.37
N ALA A 104 17.10 13.49 8.32
CA ALA A 104 16.64 14.52 9.24
C ALA A 104 16.66 14.06 10.70
N GLU A 105 16.14 12.86 10.99
CA GLU A 105 16.14 12.27 12.33
C GLU A 105 17.57 12.03 12.84
N SER A 106 18.50 11.61 11.97
CA SER A 106 19.90 11.38 12.37
C SER A 106 20.64 12.65 12.81
N VAL A 107 20.26 13.82 12.27
CA VAL A 107 20.85 15.11 12.68
C VAL A 107 20.26 15.60 13.99
N ASP A 108 18.97 15.34 14.23
CA ASP A 108 18.30 15.68 15.50
C ASP A 108 18.89 14.86 16.67
N ASP A 109 19.15 13.57 16.46
CA ASP A 109 19.76 12.69 17.48
C ASP A 109 21.16 13.16 17.91
N ASP A 110 21.97 13.71 16.98
CA ASP A 110 23.31 14.24 17.26
C ASP A 110 23.30 15.52 18.14
N GLN A 111 22.15 16.17 18.31
CA GLN A 111 22.01 17.39 19.13
C GLN A 111 21.46 17.14 20.54
N THR A 112 21.14 15.90 20.90
CA THR A 112 20.65 15.50 22.24
C THR A 112 21.71 14.84 23.11
#